data_AF-A0A3N5VU66-F1
#
_entry.id   AF-A0A3N5VU66-F1
#
_cell.length_a   1.000
_cell.length_b   1.000
_cell.length_c   1.000
_cell.angle_alpha   90.00
_cell.angle_beta   90.00
_cell.angle_gamma   90.00
#
_symmetry.space_group_name_H-M   'P 1'
#
loop_
_entity.id
_entity.type
_entity.pdbx_description
1 polymer ?
#
loop_
_entity_poly.entity_id
_entity_poly.type
_entity_poly.pdbx_seq_one_letter_code
_entity_poly.pdbx_strand_id
1 'polypeptide(L)'
;MNRTQKCAWFTLGISSLLILFLAFVLRSMFVPGDRMAGVGLVMSWLWLILLFMVGSLFLVFYRQSQAEPAADERDRLIKRNAVLASFIGVWILLAMETVLPRRLAGDAGSIPVAALPIINTAILFTAMLVYSVAVLVQYGRGVENEQ
;
A
#
# COMPACT_ATOMS: atom_id res chain seq x y z
N MET A 1 5.63 12.79 16.93
CA MET A 1 5.02 12.31 15.68
C MET A 1 3.54 12.15 15.91
N ASN A 2 2.73 12.95 15.21
CA ASN A 2 1.28 12.99 15.37
C ASN A 2 0.67 11.61 15.01
N ARG A 3 -0.49 11.26 15.60
CA ARG A 3 -1.26 10.04 15.32
C ARG A 3 -1.49 9.83 13.83
N THR A 4 -1.81 10.89 13.09
CA THR A 4 -2.02 10.83 11.63
C THR A 4 -0.73 10.39 10.90
N GLN A 5 0.44 10.88 11.30
CA GLN A 5 1.73 10.47 10.73
C GLN A 5 2.10 9.03 11.12
N LYS A 6 1.86 8.61 12.37
CA LYS A 6 2.05 7.20 12.81
C LYS A 6 1.21 6.25 11.97
N CYS A 7 -0.06 6.58 11.75
CA CYS A 7 -0.95 5.80 10.91
C CYS A 7 -0.46 5.77 9.46
N ALA A 8 -0.05 6.92 8.90
CA ALA A 8 0.46 7.00 7.54
C ALA A 8 1.72 6.14 7.33
N TRP A 9 2.68 6.17 8.27
CA TRP A 9 3.87 5.31 8.24
C TRP A 9 3.52 3.82 8.32
N PHE A 10 2.58 3.46 9.21
CA PHE A 10 2.11 2.08 9.30
C PHE A 10 1.48 1.61 7.99
N THR A 11 0.52 2.37 7.46
CA THR A 11 -0.14 2.07 6.20
C THR A 11 0.85 2.02 5.04
N LEU A 12 1.87 2.89 5.02
CA LEU A 12 2.93 2.86 4.00
C LEU A 12 3.72 1.55 4.07
N GLY A 13 4.13 1.13 5.26
CA GLY A 13 4.89 -0.10 5.45
C GLY A 13 4.10 -1.35 5.07
N ILE A 14 2.86 -1.47 5.55
CA ILE A 14 2.01 -2.65 5.27
C ILE A 14 1.62 -2.71 3.79
N SER A 15 1.23 -1.59 3.18
CA SER A 15 0.90 -1.56 1.75
C SER A 15 2.11 -1.91 0.88
N SER A 16 3.32 -1.46 1.25
CA SER A 16 4.55 -1.84 0.53
C SER A 16 4.83 -3.34 0.62
N LEU A 17 4.73 -3.93 1.82
CA LEU A 17 4.91 -5.38 2.01
C LEU A 17 3.88 -6.19 1.22
N LEU A 18 2.62 -5.76 1.23
CA LEU A 18 1.55 -6.43 0.51
C LEU A 18 1.71 -6.34 -1.01
N ILE A 19 2.14 -5.18 -1.54
CA ILE A 19 2.44 -5.03 -2.98
C ILE A 19 3.58 -5.96 -3.39
N LEU A 20 4.66 -6.04 -2.61
CA LEU A 20 5.78 -6.94 -2.88
C LEU A 20 5.35 -8.41 -2.86
N PHE A 21 4.52 -8.79 -1.90
CA PHE A 21 3.96 -10.14 -1.81
C PHE A 21 3.07 -10.47 -3.02
N LEU A 22 2.16 -9.56 -3.41
CA LEU A 22 1.32 -9.75 -4.58
C LEU A 22 2.12 -9.82 -5.87
N ALA A 23 3.14 -8.98 -6.04
CA ALA A 23 4.03 -9.01 -7.20
C ALA A 23 4.79 -10.34 -7.28
N PHE A 24 5.24 -10.86 -6.13
CA PHE A 24 5.89 -12.17 -6.03
C PHE A 24 4.94 -13.32 -6.43
N VAL A 25 3.72 -13.34 -5.88
CA VAL A 25 2.70 -14.34 -6.23
C VAL A 25 2.35 -14.24 -7.71
N LEU A 26 2.11 -13.03 -8.23
CA LEU A 26 1.79 -12.80 -9.63
C LEU A 26 2.92 -13.30 -10.54
N ARG A 27 4.18 -13.01 -10.22
CA ARG A 27 5.34 -13.50 -10.98
C ARG A 27 5.38 -15.03 -11.06
N SER A 28 5.13 -15.73 -9.96
CA SER A 28 5.12 -17.20 -9.94
C SER A 28 4.06 -17.82 -10.87
N MET A 29 2.96 -17.10 -11.16
CA MET A 29 1.94 -17.56 -12.10
C MET A 29 2.38 -17.54 -13.57
N PHE A 30 3.38 -16.72 -13.91
CA PHE A 30 3.84 -16.53 -15.30
C PHE A 30 5.19 -17.20 -15.59
N VAL A 31 5.92 -17.70 -14.58
CA VAL A 31 7.21 -18.39 -14.76
C VAL A 31 6.99 -19.91 -14.83
N PRO A 32 7.20 -20.56 -15.99
CA PRO A 32 7.02 -22.01 -16.13
C PRO A 32 8.04 -22.78 -15.27
N GLY A 33 7.56 -23.76 -14.50
CA GLY A 33 8.40 -24.60 -13.63
C GLY A 33 8.42 -24.20 -12.15
N ASP A 34 8.00 -22.97 -11.84
CA ASP A 34 7.92 -22.45 -10.46
C ASP A 34 6.53 -22.75 -9.87
N ARG A 35 6.09 -24.02 -9.99
CA ARG A 35 4.68 -24.42 -9.84
C ARG A 35 4.07 -24.21 -8.46
N MET A 36 4.86 -23.86 -7.47
CA MET A 36 4.42 -23.10 -6.31
C MET A 36 5.64 -22.31 -5.87
N ALA A 37 5.49 -21.00 -5.66
CA ALA A 37 6.22 -20.38 -4.56
C ALA A 37 6.07 -21.34 -3.38
N GLY A 38 7.11 -22.11 -3.04
CA GLY A 38 6.95 -23.29 -2.19
C GLY A 38 6.12 -22.91 -0.98
N VAL A 39 5.15 -23.74 -0.57
CA VAL A 39 4.19 -23.40 0.49
C VAL A 39 4.89 -22.77 1.70
N GLY A 40 6.10 -23.24 2.03
CA GLY A 40 6.98 -22.63 3.03
C GLY A 40 7.28 -21.15 2.81
N LEU A 41 7.65 -20.71 1.60
CA LEU A 41 7.97 -19.31 1.30
C LEU A 41 6.73 -18.40 1.35
N VAL A 42 5.58 -18.87 0.84
CA VAL A 42 4.31 -18.15 0.98
C VAL A 42 3.96 -18.00 2.46
N MET A 43 4.08 -19.08 3.24
CA MET A 43 3.86 -19.05 4.69
C MET A 43 4.84 -18.11 5.39
N SER A 44 6.12 -18.08 5.01
CA SER A 44 7.10 -17.13 5.55
C SER A 44 6.70 -15.68 5.30
N TRP A 45 6.19 -15.36 4.10
CA TRP A 45 5.66 -14.03 3.80
C TRP A 45 4.44 -13.68 4.64
N LEU A 46 3.50 -14.62 4.81
CA LEU A 46 2.33 -14.41 5.67
C LEU A 46 2.73 -14.16 7.12
N TRP A 47 3.70 -14.91 7.65
CA TRP A 47 4.26 -14.69 8.98
C TRP A 47 4.94 -13.33 9.11
N LEU A 48 5.70 -12.90 8.10
CA LEU A 48 6.35 -11.58 8.08
C LEU A 48 5.30 -10.46 8.13
N ILE A 49 4.26 -10.55 7.30
CA ILE A 49 3.15 -9.59 7.27
C ILE A 49 2.43 -9.56 8.62
N LEU A 50 2.14 -10.71 9.20
CA LEU A 50 1.49 -10.82 10.50
C LEU A 50 2.35 -10.21 11.62
N LEU A 51 3.64 -10.53 11.65
CA LEU A 51 4.59 -10.00 12.64
C LEU A 51 4.68 -8.48 12.52
N PHE A 52 4.74 -7.95 11.30
CA PHE A 52 4.71 -6.51 11.06
C PHE A 52 3.42 -5.88 11.56
N MET A 53 2.25 -6.47 11.28
CA MET A 53 0.96 -5.96 11.80
C MET A 53 0.91 -5.95 13.32
N VAL A 54 1.31 -7.03 13.98
CA VAL A 54 1.30 -7.12 15.45
C VAL A 54 2.28 -6.13 16.08
N GLY A 55 3.52 -6.07 15.56
CA GLY A 55 4.55 -5.14 16.08
C GLY A 55 4.17 -3.67 15.87
N SER A 56 3.57 -3.34 14.73
CA SER A 56 3.12 -1.98 14.44
C SER A 56 1.90 -1.57 15.24
N LEU A 57 0.94 -2.48 15.51
CA LEU A 57 -0.17 -2.22 16.44
C LEU A 57 0.36 -1.80 17.81
N PHE A 58 1.35 -2.53 18.33
CA PHE A 58 1.99 -2.17 19.60
C PHE A 58 2.57 -0.76 19.56
N LEU A 59 3.29 -0.39 18.49
CA LEU A 59 3.89 0.96 18.34
C LEU A 59 2.86 2.08 18.16
N VAL A 60 1.72 1.81 17.52
CA VAL A 60 0.64 2.79 17.35
C VAL A 60 -0.08 3.05 18.67
N PHE A 61 -0.29 2.01 19.49
CA PHE A 61 -0.95 2.12 20.80
C PHE A 61 0.00 2.53 21.94
N TYR A 62 1.31 2.32 21.80
CA TYR A 62 2.27 2.69 22.82
C TYR A 62 2.47 4.21 22.86
N ARG A 63 2.08 4.80 24.00
CA ARG A 63 2.17 6.23 24.33
C ARG A 63 1.35 7.15 23.41
N GLN A 64 0.10 7.36 23.81
CA GLN A 64 -0.58 8.64 23.59
C GLN A 64 -0.50 9.45 24.89
N SER A 65 0.03 10.66 24.81
CA SER A 65 -0.17 11.66 25.86
C SER A 65 -1.63 12.13 25.76
N GLN A 66 -2.39 12.08 26.86
CA GLN A 66 -3.79 12.54 26.86
C GLN A 66 -3.94 14.05 26.59
N ALA A 67 -2.82 14.79 26.50
CA ALA A 67 -2.79 16.23 26.29
C ALA A 67 -2.79 16.66 24.81
N GLU A 68 -2.80 15.72 23.84
CA GLU A 68 -2.75 16.06 22.41
C GLU A 68 -4.16 16.37 21.86
N PRO A 69 -4.42 17.55 21.26
CA PRO A 69 -5.73 17.92 20.74
C PRO A 69 -6.25 16.89 19.73
N ALA A 70 -7.54 16.51 19.84
CA ALA A 70 -8.11 15.35 19.16
C ALA A 70 -8.15 15.46 17.62
N ALA A 71 -8.13 16.67 17.05
CA ALA A 71 -7.97 16.92 15.61
C ALA A 71 -7.74 18.41 15.35
N ASP A 72 -6.61 18.75 14.76
CA ASP A 72 -6.34 20.08 14.20
C ASP A 72 -7.05 20.23 12.84
N GLU A 73 -7.54 21.43 12.51
CA GLU A 73 -8.15 21.73 11.21
C GLU A 73 -7.18 21.42 10.05
N ARG A 74 -5.89 21.62 10.30
CA ARG A 74 -4.79 21.23 9.39
C ARG A 74 -4.79 19.73 9.07
N ASP A 75 -5.00 18.86 10.06
CA ASP A 75 -5.05 17.40 9.85
C ASP A 75 -6.20 17.02 8.90
N ARG A 76 -7.33 17.72 9.00
CA ARG A 76 -8.50 17.48 8.14
C ARG A 76 -8.21 17.87 6.69
N LEU A 77 -7.56 19.00 6.47
CA LEU A 77 -7.14 19.45 5.13
C LEU A 77 -6.13 18.49 4.50
N ILE A 78 -5.11 18.06 5.25
CA ILE A 78 -4.10 17.10 4.78
C ILE A 78 -4.75 15.79 4.36
N LYS A 79 -5.65 15.23 5.18
CA LYS A 79 -6.39 14.00 4.86
C LYS A 79 -7.23 14.16 3.60
N ARG A 80 -7.95 15.29 3.44
CA ARG A 80 -8.76 15.57 2.25
C ARG A 80 -7.91 15.60 0.98
N ASN A 81 -6.78 16.31 1.02
CA ASN A 81 -5.85 16.38 -0.10
C ASN A 81 -5.24 15.02 -0.44
N ALA A 82 -4.88 14.23 0.58
CA ALA A 82 -4.36 12.89 0.39
C ALA A 82 -5.41 11.93 -0.22
N VAL A 83 -6.69 12.05 0.16
CA VAL A 83 -7.79 11.30 -0.49
C VAL A 83 -7.91 11.68 -1.95
N LEU A 84 -7.85 12.98 -2.29
CA LEU A 84 -7.91 13.43 -3.69
C LEU A 84 -6.73 12.89 -4.51
N ALA A 85 -5.50 12.95 -3.96
CA ALA A 85 -4.32 12.40 -4.63
C ALA A 85 -4.44 10.88 -4.85
N SER A 86 -4.91 10.15 -3.84
CA SER A 86 -5.16 8.71 -3.93
C SER A 86 -6.24 8.39 -4.97
N PHE A 87 -7.34 9.15 -5.00
CA PHE A 87 -8.42 8.99 -5.97
C PHE A 87 -7.94 9.19 -7.42
N ILE A 88 -7.16 10.25 -7.68
CA ILE A 88 -6.55 10.47 -9.00
C ILE A 88 -5.61 9.30 -9.35
N GLY A 89 -4.80 8.85 -8.40
CA GLY A 89 -3.92 7.69 -8.56
C GLY A 89 -4.66 6.42 -8.95
N VAL A 90 -5.82 6.14 -8.32
CA VAL A 90 -6.67 4.99 -8.66
C VAL A 90 -7.14 5.05 -10.11
N TRP A 91 -7.60 6.20 -10.60
CA TRP A 91 -8.01 6.33 -12.00
C TRP A 91 -6.88 6.05 -12.98
N ILE A 92 -5.68 6.53 -12.69
CA ILE A 92 -4.48 6.25 -13.50
C ILE A 92 -4.17 4.75 -13.47
N LEU A 93 -4.24 4.10 -12.29
CA LEU A 93 -3.99 2.67 -12.14
C LEU A 93 -5.02 1.81 -12.88
N LEU A 94 -6.31 2.16 -12.83
CA LEU A 94 -7.36 1.49 -13.58
C LEU A 94 -7.14 1.63 -15.09
N ALA A 95 -6.73 2.81 -15.57
CA ALA A 95 -6.37 2.99 -16.98
C ALA A 95 -5.17 2.07 -17.35
N MET A 96 -4.14 2.00 -16.50
CA MET A 96 -3.00 1.12 -16.72
C MET A 96 -3.36 -0.37 -16.67
N GLU A 97 -4.31 -0.77 -15.83
CA GLU A 97 -4.82 -2.15 -15.77
C GLU A 97 -5.41 -2.61 -17.10
N THR A 98 -5.92 -1.71 -17.95
CA THR A 98 -6.39 -2.11 -19.29
C THR A 98 -5.26 -2.34 -20.30
N VAL A 99 -4.10 -1.69 -20.09
CA VAL A 99 -2.97 -1.69 -21.04
C VAL A 99 -1.89 -2.71 -20.67
N LEU A 100 -1.58 -2.84 -19.38
CA LEU A 100 -0.49 -3.71 -18.88
C LEU A 100 -0.71 -5.19 -19.17
N PRO A 101 -1.90 -5.78 -18.95
CA PRO A 101 -2.15 -7.20 -19.23
C PRO A 101 -1.91 -7.55 -20.70
N ARG A 102 -2.28 -6.66 -21.64
CA ARG A 102 -2.00 -6.83 -23.07
C ARG A 102 -0.50 -6.94 -23.37
N ARG A 103 0.33 -6.18 -22.64
CA ARG A 103 1.79 -6.25 -22.79
C ARG A 103 2.39 -7.49 -22.14
N LEU A 104 1.81 -7.96 -21.03
CA LEU A 104 2.31 -9.12 -20.27
C LEU A 104 1.91 -10.46 -20.89
N ALA A 105 0.73 -10.55 -21.52
CA ALA A 105 0.21 -11.81 -22.05
C ALA A 105 0.87 -12.23 -23.39
N GLY A 106 1.45 -11.28 -24.14
CA GLY A 106 2.02 -11.57 -25.47
C GLY A 106 0.96 -11.91 -26.54
N ASP A 107 1.39 -12.21 -27.76
CA ASP A 107 0.51 -12.36 -28.93
C ASP A 107 -0.38 -13.62 -28.91
N ALA A 108 -0.02 -14.63 -28.12
CA ALA A 108 -0.84 -15.82 -27.87
C ALA A 108 -1.77 -15.70 -26.63
N GLY A 109 -1.79 -14.51 -26.02
CA GLY A 109 -1.89 -14.30 -24.57
C GLY A 109 -3.12 -14.80 -23.83
N SER A 110 -2.93 -15.89 -23.09
CA SER A 110 -3.84 -16.30 -22.01
C SER A 110 -3.33 -15.76 -20.67
N ILE A 111 -4.20 -15.11 -19.90
CA ILE A 111 -3.90 -14.65 -18.54
C ILE A 111 -4.61 -15.59 -17.55
N PRO A 112 -3.93 -16.06 -16.50
CA PRO A 112 -4.60 -16.80 -15.44
C PRO A 112 -5.73 -15.97 -14.84
N VAL A 113 -6.95 -16.51 -14.75
CA VAL A 113 -8.10 -15.77 -14.19
C VAL A 113 -7.83 -15.31 -12.75
N ALA A 114 -7.02 -16.07 -12.00
CA ALA A 114 -6.56 -15.72 -10.65
C ALA A 114 -5.67 -14.45 -10.59
N ALA A 115 -5.08 -14.02 -11.71
CA ALA A 115 -4.30 -12.79 -11.77
C ALA A 115 -5.18 -11.53 -11.66
N LEU A 116 -6.43 -11.58 -12.15
CA LEU A 116 -7.35 -10.44 -12.12
C LEU A 116 -7.67 -9.93 -10.70
N PRO A 117 -8.06 -10.77 -9.73
CA PRO A 117 -8.27 -10.31 -8.37
C PRO A 117 -6.96 -9.84 -7.72
N ILE A 118 -5.81 -10.42 -8.06
CA ILE A 118 -4.49 -9.98 -7.57
C ILE A 118 -4.18 -8.56 -8.05
N ILE A 119 -4.40 -8.27 -9.34
CA ILE A 119 -4.19 -6.94 -9.92
C ILE A 119 -5.12 -5.92 -9.25
N ASN A 120 -6.42 -6.23 -9.11
CA ASN A 120 -7.37 -5.35 -8.42
C ASN A 120 -6.96 -5.08 -6.95
N THR A 121 -6.50 -6.12 -6.25
CA THR A 121 -6.02 -5.96 -4.87
C THR A 121 -4.74 -5.11 -4.82
N ALA A 122 -3.85 -5.23 -5.80
CA ALA A 122 -2.65 -4.40 -5.89
C ALA A 122 -2.98 -2.92 -6.13
N ILE A 123 -4.05 -2.61 -6.89
CA ILE A 123 -4.53 -1.23 -7.06
C ILE A 123 -4.95 -0.64 -5.71
N LEU A 124 -5.71 -1.39 -4.90
CA LEU A 124 -6.12 -0.95 -3.57
C LEU A 124 -4.91 -0.63 -2.67
N PHE A 125 -3.92 -1.51 -2.62
CA PHE A 125 -2.73 -1.26 -1.80
C PHE A 125 -1.87 -0.11 -2.33
N THR A 126 -1.81 0.06 -3.65
CA THR A 126 -1.12 1.22 -4.25
C THR A 126 -1.85 2.51 -3.92
N ALA A 127 -3.18 2.53 -3.91
CA ALA A 127 -3.98 3.68 -3.49
C ALA A 127 -3.72 4.05 -2.03
N MET A 128 -3.62 3.06 -1.13
CA MET A 128 -3.24 3.26 0.26
C MET A 128 -1.81 3.81 0.39
N LEU A 129 -0.87 3.31 -0.42
CA LEU A 129 0.51 3.81 -0.46
C LEU A 129 0.55 5.28 -0.90
N VAL A 130 -0.14 5.63 -2.00
CA VAL A 130 -0.24 7.01 -2.49
C VAL A 130 -0.84 7.93 -1.44
N TYR A 131 -1.92 7.48 -0.77
CA TYR A 131 -2.53 8.23 0.33
C TYR A 131 -1.51 8.50 1.45
N SER A 132 -0.82 7.46 1.94
CA SER A 132 0.15 7.60 3.02
C SER A 132 1.33 8.49 2.66
N VAL A 133 1.88 8.34 1.44
CA VAL A 133 2.95 9.21 0.95
C VAL A 133 2.46 10.67 0.89
N ALA A 134 1.26 10.91 0.35
CA ALA A 134 0.70 12.26 0.27
C ALA A 134 0.49 12.89 1.65
N VAL A 135 0.09 12.10 2.66
CA VAL A 135 0.01 12.56 4.05
C VAL A 135 1.39 12.94 4.56
N LEU A 136 2.39 12.05 4.46
CA LEU A 136 3.73 12.28 4.99
C LEU A 136 4.44 13.47 4.32
N VAL A 137 4.31 13.61 3.00
CA VAL A 137 4.88 14.74 2.24
C VAL A 137 4.25 16.06 2.67
N GLN A 138 2.92 16.12 2.85
CA GLN A 138 2.25 17.35 3.29
C GLN A 138 2.61 17.73 4.73
N TYR A 139 2.79 16.76 5.62
CA TYR A 139 3.31 17.05 6.96
C TYR A 139 4.76 17.53 6.93
N GLY A 140 5.62 16.94 6.09
CA GLY A 140 7.02 17.35 5.96
C GLY A 140 7.18 18.79 5.45
N ARG A 141 6.39 19.17 4.43
CA ARG A 141 6.41 20.52 3.84
C ARG A 141 5.89 21.61 4.77
N GLY A 142 4.96 21.29 5.65
CA GLY A 142 4.42 22.27 6.59
C GLY A 142 5.33 22.57 7.78
N VAL A 143 6.48 21.90 7.93
CA VAL A 143 7.53 22.27 8.91
C VAL A 143 8.49 23.31 8.31
N GLU A 144 8.68 23.28 6.99
CA GLU A 144 9.59 24.17 6.26
C GLU A 144 9.05 25.60 6.12
N ASN A 145 7.71 25.78 6.19
CA ASN A 145 7.07 27.09 6.11
C ASN A 145 6.84 27.77 7.48
N GLU A 146 7.22 27.13 8.60
CA GLU A 146 7.09 27.65 9.97
C GLU A 146 8.46 28.01 10.60
N GLN A 147 9.56 27.91 9.83
CA GLN A 147 10.90 28.40 10.18
C GLN A 147 11.20 29.72 9.47
#